data_AF-A0A9Q1MD42-F1
#
_entry.id   AF-A0A9Q1MD42-F1
#
_cell.length_a   1.000
_cell.length_b   1.000
_cell.length_c   1.000
_cell.angle_alpha   90.00
_cell.angle_beta   90.00
_cell.angle_gamma   90.00
#
_symmetry.space_group_name_H-M   'P 1'
#
loop_
_entity.id
_entity.type
_entity.pdbx_description
1 polymer ?
#
loop_
_entity_poly.entity_id
_entity_poly.type
_entity_poly.pdbx_seq_one_letter_code
_entity_poly.pdbx_strand_id
1 'polypeptide(L)' 'MKYVYPRQLIRNVDLMKAGATFILRSAKINMFKSTMRLAVDKWGRVEVTEPAAFEVKQGNNLSLVEYELVNVEE' A
#
# COMPACT_ATOMS: atom_id res chain seq x y z
N MET A 1 6.37 26.69 -5.74
CA MET A 1 6.63 25.64 -6.74
C MET A 1 5.53 24.60 -6.65
N LYS A 2 4.56 24.62 -7.57
CA LYS A 2 3.52 23.59 -7.68
C LYS A 2 3.99 22.61 -8.76
N TYR A 3 4.21 21.35 -8.40
CA TYR A 3 4.40 20.29 -9.38
C TYR A 3 3.08 20.09 -10.13
N VAL A 4 2.90 20.80 -11.23
CA VAL A 4 1.90 20.49 -12.24
C VAL A 4 2.56 19.49 -13.16
N TYR A 5 2.28 18.20 -12.98
CA TYR A 5 2.70 17.17 -13.93
C TYR A 5 1.80 17.29 -15.18
N PRO A 6 2.34 17.72 -16.33
CA PRO A 6 1.57 17.79 -17.57
C PRO A 6 1.23 16.35 -17.97
N ARG A 7 -0.06 16.13 -18.24
CA ARG A 7 -0.75 14.89 -18.68
C ARG A 7 0.13 13.88 -19.44
N GLN A 8 0.99 13.18 -18.72
CA GLN A 8 1.61 11.92 -19.08
C GLN A 8 1.00 10.88 -18.15
N LEU A 9 0.55 9.76 -18.70
CA LEU A 9 0.08 8.59 -17.96
C LEU A 9 1.26 7.99 -17.19
N ILE A 10 1.67 8.62 -16.10
CA ILE A 10 2.61 8.03 -15.14
C ILE A 10 1.88 6.82 -14.57
N ARG A 11 2.38 5.61 -14.82
CA ARG A 11 1.84 4.42 -14.17
C ARG A 11 2.27 4.50 -12.71
N ASN A 12 1.39 4.15 -11.78
CA ASN A 12 1.72 4.18 -10.33
C ASN A 12 3.02 3.43 -9.98
N VAL A 13 3.41 2.45 -10.81
CA VAL A 13 4.68 1.70 -10.72
C VAL A 13 5.91 2.61 -10.83
N ASP A 14 5.86 3.66 -11.63
CA ASP A 14 7.01 4.55 -11.86
C ASP A 14 7.28 5.47 -10.66
N LEU A 15 6.26 5.66 -9.80
CA LEU A 15 6.36 6.43 -8.56
C LEU A 15 6.94 5.60 -7.43
N MET A 16 6.56 4.32 -7.31
CA MET A 16 6.91 3.42 -6.21
C MET A 16 8.34 2.87 -6.29
N LYS A 17 9.33 3.76 -6.19
CA LYS A 17 10.75 3.40 -6.15
C LYS A 17 11.17 2.95 -4.74
N ALA A 18 12.18 2.08 -4.66
CA ALA A 18 12.75 1.66 -3.38
C ALA A 18 13.21 2.86 -2.56
N GLY A 19 12.90 2.86 -1.26
CA GLY A 19 13.25 3.94 -0.32
C GLY A 19 12.31 5.15 -0.33
N ALA A 20 11.37 5.25 -1.28
CA ALA A 20 10.36 6.32 -1.26
C ALA A 20 9.26 6.03 -0.23
N THR A 21 8.71 7.10 0.36
CA THR A 21 7.61 7.03 1.34
C THR A 21 6.31 7.47 0.67
N PHE A 22 5.22 6.75 0.95
CA PHE A 22 3.89 7.04 0.41
C PHE A 22 2.82 6.96 1.48
N ILE A 23 1.78 7.77 1.33
CA ILE A 23 0.51 7.63 2.04
C ILE A 23 -0.50 7.03 1.07
N LEU A 24 -1.11 5.91 1.45
CA LEU A 24 -2.18 5.27 0.69
C LEU A 24 -3.53 5.60 1.35
N ARG A 25 -4.39 6.33 0.64
CA ARG A 25 -5.74 6.67 1.11
C ARG A 25 -6.79 5.77 0.49
N SER A 26 -7.74 5.35 1.30
CA SER A 26 -8.79 4.39 0.92
C SER A 26 -8.20 3.08 0.36
N ALA A 27 -7.05 2.67 0.90
CA ALA A 27 -6.50 1.36 0.66
C ALA A 27 -7.34 0.29 1.36
N LYS A 28 -7.34 -0.92 0.81
CA LYS A 28 -8.05 -2.07 1.37
C LYS A 28 -7.09 -3.23 1.56
N ILE A 29 -7.42 -4.08 2.52
CA ILE A 29 -6.79 -5.38 2.64
C ILE A 29 -7.50 -6.35 1.71
N ASN A 30 -6.73 -7.04 0.89
CA ASN A 30 -7.20 -8.09 0.01
C ASN A 30 -6.65 -9.44 0.50
N MET A 31 -7.54 -10.41 0.72
CA MET A 31 -7.14 -11.78 1.01
C MET A 31 -6.70 -12.47 -0.27
N PHE A 32 -5.49 -13.03 -0.26
CA PHE A 32 -4.94 -13.76 -1.38
C PHE A 32 -4.28 -15.04 -0.87
N LYS A 33 -4.87 -16.20 -1.21
CA LYS A 33 -4.37 -17.53 -0.82
C LYS A 33 -3.98 -17.59 0.67
N SER A 34 -4.94 -17.31 1.55
CA SER A 34 -4.76 -17.29 3.01
C SER A 34 -3.79 -16.24 3.56
N THR A 35 -3.23 -15.35 2.73
CA THR A 35 -2.37 -14.24 3.18
C THR A 35 -3.02 -12.88 2.89
N MET A 36 -2.64 -11.85 3.64
CA MET A 36 -3.16 -10.49 3.46
C MET A 36 -2.24 -9.63 2.59
N ARG A 37 -2.83 -8.81 1.71
CA ARG A 37 -2.11 -7.81 0.91
C ARG A 37 -2.80 -6.46 0.97
N LEU A 38 -2.01 -5.39 1.05
CA LEU A 38 -2.52 -4.03 0.92
C LEU A 38 -2.69 -3.68 -0.56
N ALA A 39 -3.85 -3.18 -0.95
CA ALA A 39 -4.15 -2.79 -2.31
C ALA A 39 -4.88 -1.45 -2.36
N VAL A 40 -4.66 -0.69 -3.44
CA VAL A 40 -5.37 0.55 -3.75
C VAL A 40 -6.11 0.33 -5.06
N ASP A 41 -7.41 0.57 -5.07
CA ASP A 41 -8.23 0.44 -6.29
C ASP A 41 -8.45 1.78 -6.99
N LYS A 42 -9.34 1.81 -7.99
CA LYS A 42 -9.61 2.99 -8.83
C LYS A 42 -10.12 4.21 -8.05
N TRP A 43 -10.63 4.04 -6.84
CA TRP A 43 -11.15 5.13 -6.01
C TRP A 43 -10.15 5.58 -4.95
N GLY A 44 -9.14 4.76 -4.66
CA GLY A 44 -8.08 5.08 -3.72
C GLY A 44 -7.02 6.02 -4.32
N ARG A 45 -6.21 6.62 -3.44
CA ARG A 45 -5.15 7.56 -3.83
C ARG A 45 -3.80 7.14 -3.25
N VAL A 46 -2.75 7.40 -4.03
CA VAL A 46 -1.35 7.27 -3.62
C VAL A 46 -0.76 8.67 -3.56
N GLU A 47 -0.31 9.08 -2.39
CA GLU A 47 0.32 10.39 -2.16
C GLU A 47 1.81 10.19 -1.88
N VAL A 48 2.66 10.88 -2.63
CA VAL A 48 4.10 10.97 -2.35
C VAL A 48 4.31 11.90 -1.17
N THR A 49 5.17 11.51 -0.24
CA THR A 49 5.48 12.28 0.96
C THR A 49 6.99 12.37 1.15
N GLU A 50 7.39 13.28 2.03
CA GLU A 50 8.74 13.29 2.61
C GLU A 50 9.06 11.95 3.29
N PRO A 51 10.36 11.65 3.50
CA PRO A 51 10.79 10.42 4.18
C PRO A 51 10.11 10.23 5.54
N ALA A 52 9.65 9.02 5.81
CA ALA A 52 9.09 8.67 7.11
C ALA A 52 10.11 8.90 8.23
N ALA A 53 9.66 9.53 9.33
CA ALA A 53 10.48 9.73 10.54
C ALA A 53 10.61 8.47 11.41
N PHE A 54 10.03 7.34 10.98
CA PHE A 54 10.01 6.08 11.71
C PHE A 54 10.77 5.00 10.94
N GLU A 55 11.35 4.08 11.70
CA GLU A 55 11.99 2.89 11.14
C GLU A 55 10.95 1.81 10.82
N VAL A 56 11.02 1.24 9.62
CA VAL A 56 10.13 0.15 9.21
C VAL A 56 10.59 -1.15 9.87
N LYS A 57 9.70 -1.80 10.63
CA LYS A 57 9.96 -3.11 11.23
C LYS A 57 9.88 -4.23 10.18
N GLN A 58 10.96 -4.43 9.43
CA GLN A 58 11.02 -5.39 8.32
C GLN A 58 10.74 -6.84 8.73
N GLY A 59 11.03 -7.22 9.98
CA GLY A 59 10.75 -8.56 10.50
C GLY A 59 9.27 -8.87 10.76
N ASN A 60 8.38 -7.87 10.69
CA ASN A 60 6.94 -8.06 10.89
C ASN A 60 6.17 -7.94 9.58
N ASN A 61 6.31 -8.94 8.71
CA ASN A 61 5.68 -8.96 7.40
C ASN A 61 4.35 -9.72 7.42
N LEU A 62 3.24 -8.99 7.50
CA LEU A 62 1.89 -9.56 7.54
C LEU A 62 1.48 -10.28 6.24
N SER A 63 2.15 -10.01 5.12
CA SER A 63 1.88 -10.70 3.85
C SER A 63 2.48 -12.10 3.78
N LEU A 64 3.33 -12.48 4.75
CA LEU A 64 3.83 -13.85 4.90
C LEU A 64 3.07 -14.65 5.94
N VAL A 65 2.16 -14.01 6.68
CA VAL A 65 1.34 -14.67 7.71
C VAL A 65 0.14 -15.33 7.04
N GLU A 66 -0.04 -16.61 7.32
CA GLU A 66 -1.21 -17.37 6.89
C GLU A 66 -2.33 -17.24 7.93
N TYR A 67 -3.52 -16.95 7.44
CA TYR A 67 -4.74 -16.81 8.22
C TYR A 67 -5.75 -17.86 7.78
N GLU A 68 -6.43 -18.44 8.76
CA GLU A 68 -7.60 -19.30 8.53
C GLU A 68 -8.90 -18.49 8.69
N LEU A 69 -9.89 -18.82 7.87
CA LEU A 69 -11.23 -18.26 8.04
C LEU A 69 -11.89 -18.97 9.22
N VAL A 70 -12.07 -18.27 10.33
CA VAL A 70 -12.80 -18.76 11.49
C VAL A 70 -14.22 -18.23 11.45
N ASN A 71 -15.19 -19.13 11.37
CA ASN A 71 -16.60 -18.78 11.55
C ASN A 71 -16.90 -18.84 13.04
N VAL A 72 -17.38 -17.74 13.62
CA VAL A 72 -17.91 -17.73 14.97
C VAL A 72 -19.40 -18.04 14.86
N GLU A 73 -19.82 -19.21 15.33
CA GLU A 73 -21.24 -19.50 15.54
C GLU A 73 -21.70 -18.70 16.78
N GLU A 74 -22.73 -17.86 16.61
CA GLU A 74 -23.34 -17.07 17.70
C GLU A 74 -24.05 -17.95 18.74
#